data_AF-A0A934BBC0-F1
#
_entry.id   AF-A0A934BBC0-F1
#
_cell.length_a   1.000
_cell.length_b   1.000
_cell.length_c   1.000
_cell.angle_alpha   90.00
_cell.angle_beta   90.00
_cell.angle_gamma   90.00
#
_symmetry.space_group_name_H-M   'P 1'
#
loop_
_entity.id
_entity.type
_entity.pdbx_description
1 polymer ?
#
loop_
_entity_poly.entity_id
_entity_poly.type
_entity_poly.pdbx_seq_one_letter_code
_entity_poly.pdbx_strand_id
1 'polypeptide(L)'
;MSGSSKTGVKGNVERLQDYKPFIRDGMGDIFIPGTSLKGVFRTAVLYNMLKSSKDNNLAEFKEVVEKRISTDIDKKIPKKKFFQWGMEKWLESFVLEDKKSAGDKIKTRCPNTDWFRMFHVADAYPVELVETILIPVNILKKETSGWKYKTESAGPPTIIWIECIPAGAIFEFNISWDKKLFDEFKKWGNKINSLPKNLDEILSSVSRWAGDVHGFEKDFSEKHELQKWYQNNTPNFRIGFGSGMTSTTIAILLDEELRKKVRNYAGLNKGDATAPKSRRVWLQDNAVIPLGWATI
;
A
#
# COMPACT_ATOMS: atom_id res chain seq x y z
N MET A 1 22.77 -8.82 -26.44
CA MET A 1 22.42 -10.22 -26.14
C MET A 1 21.12 -10.18 -25.36
N SER A 2 20.00 -10.60 -25.94
CA SER A 2 18.71 -10.62 -25.25
C SER A 2 18.72 -11.78 -24.25
N GLY A 3 18.97 -11.48 -22.98
CA GLY A 3 18.83 -12.46 -21.91
C GLY A 3 17.36 -12.86 -21.81
N SER A 4 17.01 -14.06 -22.25
CA SER A 4 15.69 -14.61 -21.98
C SER A 4 15.55 -14.71 -20.46
N SER A 5 14.75 -13.85 -19.82
CA SER A 5 14.46 -13.98 -18.39
C SER A 5 13.85 -15.37 -18.17
N LYS A 6 14.57 -16.26 -17.49
CA LYS A 6 14.05 -17.58 -17.14
C LYS A 6 13.10 -17.42 -15.96
N THR A 7 11.88 -17.92 -16.10
CA THR A 7 10.91 -17.96 -15.01
C THR A 7 10.84 -19.39 -14.47
N GLY A 8 11.19 -19.56 -13.20
CA GLY A 8 11.06 -20.84 -12.51
C GLY A 8 9.60 -21.11 -12.13
N VAL A 9 9.08 -22.28 -12.45
CA VAL A 9 7.70 -22.65 -12.08
C VAL A 9 7.68 -23.36 -10.73
N LYS A 10 6.83 -22.90 -9.81
CA LYS A 10 6.65 -23.50 -8.48
C LYS A 10 5.18 -23.87 -8.27
N GLY A 11 4.81 -25.12 -8.53
CA GLY A 11 3.47 -25.66 -8.31
C GLY A 11 3.00 -26.60 -9.43
N ASN A 12 1.87 -27.28 -9.23
CA ASN A 12 1.27 -28.13 -10.27
C ASN A 12 0.58 -27.25 -11.34
N VAL A 13 1.15 -27.24 -12.54
CA VAL A 13 0.70 -26.42 -13.68
C VAL A 13 -0.49 -26.99 -14.46
N GLU A 14 -1.00 -28.17 -14.13
CA GLU A 14 -2.15 -28.77 -14.84
C GLU A 14 -3.40 -27.87 -14.85
N ARG A 15 -3.49 -26.94 -13.89
CA ARG A 15 -4.59 -25.97 -13.77
C ARG A 15 -4.21 -24.55 -14.15
N LEU A 16 -3.03 -24.35 -14.72
CA LEU A 16 -2.56 -23.04 -15.19
C LEU A 16 -3.21 -22.75 -16.55
N GLN A 17 -4.19 -21.85 -16.57
CA GLN A 17 -4.78 -21.33 -17.81
C GLN A 17 -4.22 -19.96 -18.20
N ASP A 18 -4.06 -19.08 -17.20
CA ASP A 18 -3.56 -17.72 -17.34
C ASP A 18 -2.75 -17.35 -16.10
N TYR A 19 -1.82 -16.41 -16.24
CA TYR A 19 -1.04 -15.86 -15.13
C TYR A 19 -0.86 -14.35 -15.26
N LYS A 20 -0.62 -13.70 -14.13
CA LYS A 20 -0.28 -12.27 -14.09
C LYS A 20 1.24 -12.11 -14.21
N PRO A 21 1.76 -11.58 -15.33
CA PRO A 21 3.20 -11.37 -15.49
C PRO A 21 3.72 -10.27 -14.56
N PHE A 22 5.00 -10.35 -14.24
CA PHE A 22 5.71 -9.29 -13.54
C PHE A 22 6.08 -8.18 -14.53
N ILE A 23 6.12 -6.94 -14.05
CA ILE A 23 6.40 -5.78 -14.89
C ILE A 23 7.85 -5.81 -15.38
N ARG A 24 8.04 -5.41 -16.64
CA ARG A 24 9.33 -5.31 -17.31
C ARG A 24 9.46 -3.96 -17.98
N ASP A 25 10.68 -3.47 -18.12
CA ASP A 25 10.97 -2.21 -18.78
C ASP A 25 10.90 -2.36 -20.31
N GLY A 26 11.32 -1.31 -21.04
CA GLY A 26 11.35 -1.34 -22.50
C GLY A 26 12.33 -2.34 -23.11
N MET A 27 13.30 -2.84 -22.32
CA MET A 27 14.32 -3.81 -22.73
C MET A 27 13.94 -5.24 -22.33
N GLY A 28 12.86 -5.41 -21.56
CA GLY A 28 12.40 -6.69 -21.04
C GLY A 28 12.99 -7.06 -19.67
N ASP A 29 13.75 -6.15 -19.06
CA ASP A 29 14.35 -6.36 -17.75
C ASP A 29 13.32 -6.15 -16.65
N ILE A 30 13.37 -6.99 -15.61
CA ILE A 30 12.48 -6.85 -14.47
C ILE A 30 12.90 -5.65 -13.63
N PHE A 31 11.91 -4.90 -13.16
CA PHE A 31 12.17 -3.75 -12.29
C PHE A 31 10.97 -3.48 -11.36
N ILE A 32 11.21 -2.76 -10.27
CA ILE A 32 10.13 -2.24 -9.42
C ILE A 32 9.94 -0.77 -9.76
N PRO A 33 8.77 -0.35 -10.28
CA PRO A 33 8.57 1.05 -10.66
C PRO A 33 8.72 2.01 -9.48
N GLY A 34 9.43 3.10 -9.69
CA GLY A 34 9.62 4.19 -8.74
C GLY A 34 8.30 4.83 -8.34
N THR A 35 7.29 4.80 -9.22
CA THR A 35 5.91 5.21 -8.91
C THR A 35 5.24 4.26 -7.91
N SER A 36 5.46 2.95 -8.01
CA SER A 36 4.96 1.97 -7.04
C SER A 36 5.63 2.13 -5.69
N LEU A 37 6.96 2.34 -5.67
CA LEU A 37 7.72 2.63 -4.46
C LEU A 37 7.24 3.94 -3.82
N LYS A 38 7.15 5.02 -4.60
CA LYS A 38 6.64 6.33 -4.16
C LYS A 38 5.22 6.25 -3.61
N GLY A 39 4.39 5.36 -4.14
CA GLY A 39 3.08 5.04 -3.58
C GLY A 39 3.13 4.54 -2.14
N VAL A 40 4.06 3.63 -1.82
CA VAL A 40 4.26 3.12 -0.45
C VAL A 40 4.70 4.24 0.48
N PHE A 41 5.69 5.05 0.09
CA PHE A 41 6.13 6.21 0.86
C PHE A 41 4.97 7.18 1.12
N ARG A 42 4.15 7.47 0.10
CA ARG A 42 2.98 8.35 0.22
C ARG A 42 1.95 7.82 1.20
N THR A 43 1.61 6.54 1.13
CA THR A 43 0.67 5.91 2.06
C THR A 43 1.22 5.93 3.48
N ALA A 44 2.50 5.61 3.69
CA ALA A 44 3.11 5.58 5.02
C ALA A 44 3.14 6.97 5.67
N VAL A 45 3.47 8.03 4.92
CA VAL A 45 3.47 9.40 5.44
C VAL A 45 2.06 9.84 5.82
N LEU A 46 1.08 9.67 4.93
CA LEU A 46 -0.31 10.02 5.21
C LEU A 46 -0.86 9.26 6.42
N TYR A 47 -0.56 7.96 6.49
CA TYR A 47 -0.97 7.11 7.59
C TYR A 47 -0.43 7.63 8.93
N ASN A 48 0.86 7.91 9.03
CA ASN A 48 1.45 8.38 10.28
C ASN A 48 0.93 9.77 10.68
N MET A 49 0.70 10.68 9.72
CA MET A 49 0.08 11.99 10.01
C MET A 49 -1.30 11.83 10.64
N LEU A 50 -2.13 10.97 10.04
CA LEU A 50 -3.48 10.71 10.52
C LEU A 50 -3.49 9.93 11.84
N LYS A 51 -2.53 9.01 12.03
CA LYS A 51 -2.32 8.30 13.29
C LYS A 51 -1.99 9.29 14.41
N SER A 52 -0.99 10.15 14.21
CA SER A 52 -0.65 11.20 15.20
C SER A 52 -1.83 12.15 15.46
N SER A 53 -2.62 12.50 14.44
CA SER A 53 -3.84 13.30 14.63
C SER A 53 -4.87 12.56 15.50
N LYS A 54 -5.04 11.26 15.28
CA LYS A 54 -5.96 10.41 16.07
C LYS A 54 -5.49 10.26 17.52
N ASP A 55 -4.20 10.02 17.71
CA ASP A 55 -3.59 9.81 19.03
C ASP A 55 -3.62 11.11 19.86
N ASN A 56 -3.41 12.27 19.23
CA ASN A 56 -3.43 13.57 19.91
C ASN A 56 -4.86 14.06 20.22
N ASN A 57 -5.81 13.87 19.29
CA ASN A 57 -7.18 14.33 19.47
C ASN A 57 -8.17 13.42 18.74
N LEU A 58 -8.60 12.36 19.43
CA LEU A 58 -9.55 11.39 18.88
C LEU A 58 -10.88 12.04 18.47
N ALA A 59 -11.39 13.00 19.24
CA ALA A 59 -12.66 13.65 18.94
C ALA A 59 -12.61 14.44 17.61
N GLU A 60 -11.53 15.18 17.39
CA GLU A 60 -11.29 15.89 16.14
C GLU A 60 -11.08 14.92 14.97
N PHE A 61 -10.32 13.83 15.16
CA PHE A 61 -10.16 12.81 14.12
C PHE A 61 -11.50 12.22 13.68
N LYS A 62 -12.38 11.89 14.64
CA LYS A 62 -13.73 11.39 14.34
C LYS A 62 -14.56 12.40 13.54
N GLU A 63 -14.55 13.66 13.97
CA GLU A 63 -15.33 14.72 13.33
C GLU A 63 -14.81 15.09 11.93
N VAL A 64 -13.49 15.13 11.74
CA VAL A 64 -12.86 15.56 10.50
C VAL A 64 -12.72 14.42 9.49
N VAL A 65 -12.38 13.22 9.95
CA VAL A 65 -12.05 12.07 9.10
C VAL A 65 -13.22 11.09 9.01
N GLU A 66 -13.61 10.48 10.12
CA GLU A 66 -14.59 9.39 10.13
C GLU A 66 -15.99 9.85 9.68
N LYS A 67 -16.44 11.01 10.18
CA LYS A 67 -17.71 11.62 9.78
C LYS A 67 -17.70 12.03 8.30
N ARG A 68 -16.58 12.54 7.79
CA ARG A 68 -16.47 12.88 6.37
C ARG A 68 -16.52 11.64 5.49
N ILE A 69 -15.80 10.57 5.85
CA ILE A 69 -15.86 9.27 5.18
C ILE A 69 -17.30 8.75 5.17
N SER A 70 -17.98 8.77 6.32
CA SER A 70 -19.38 8.32 6.43
C SER A 70 -20.31 9.13 5.54
N THR A 71 -20.16 10.46 5.56
CA THR A 71 -20.93 11.38 4.71
C THR A 71 -20.70 11.11 3.22
N ASP A 72 -19.45 10.85 2.81
CA ASP A 72 -19.12 10.56 1.41
C ASP A 72 -19.73 9.22 0.95
N ILE A 73 -19.81 8.22 1.85
CA ILE A 73 -20.50 6.94 1.59
C ILE A 73 -22.00 7.18 1.42
N ASP A 74 -22.63 7.90 2.35
CA ASP A 74 -24.07 8.19 2.34
C ASP A 74 -24.47 8.98 1.09
N LYS A 75 -23.63 9.94 0.69
CA LYS A 75 -23.78 10.73 -0.55
C LYS A 75 -23.37 9.99 -1.82
N LYS A 76 -22.86 8.75 -1.70
CA LYS A 76 -22.40 7.92 -2.82
C LYS A 76 -21.40 8.65 -3.74
N ILE A 77 -20.42 9.33 -3.14
CA ILE A 77 -19.36 10.02 -3.89
C ILE A 77 -18.60 9.03 -4.78
N PRO A 78 -18.43 9.28 -6.09
CA PRO A 78 -17.83 8.32 -7.01
C PRO A 78 -16.56 7.67 -6.45
N LYS A 79 -16.48 6.33 -6.50
CA LYS A 79 -15.39 5.55 -5.88
C LYS A 79 -13.98 6.04 -6.26
N LYS A 80 -13.81 6.50 -7.50
CA LYS A 80 -12.55 7.08 -8.02
C LYS A 80 -12.13 8.37 -7.32
N LYS A 81 -13.07 9.11 -6.73
CA LYS A 81 -12.86 10.36 -5.98
C LYS A 81 -12.96 10.15 -4.47
N PHE A 82 -13.24 8.92 -4.02
CA PHE A 82 -13.40 8.62 -2.61
C PHE A 82 -12.08 8.90 -1.87
N PHE A 83 -12.16 9.68 -0.79
CA PHE A 83 -11.01 10.12 0.00
C PHE A 83 -9.99 11.01 -0.73
N GLN A 84 -10.29 11.51 -1.94
CA GLN A 84 -9.42 12.47 -2.65
C GLN A 84 -9.17 13.73 -1.80
N TRP A 85 -10.20 14.19 -1.09
CA TRP A 85 -10.12 15.33 -0.18
C TRP A 85 -9.08 15.15 0.93
N GLY A 86 -8.80 13.90 1.35
CA GLY A 86 -7.80 13.62 2.37
C GLY A 86 -6.39 13.81 1.82
N MET A 87 -6.13 13.27 0.63
CA MET A 87 -4.88 13.51 -0.09
C MET A 87 -4.66 15.02 -0.27
N GLU A 88 -5.69 15.73 -0.70
CA GLU A 88 -5.64 17.18 -0.90
C GLU A 88 -5.33 17.91 0.41
N LYS A 89 -6.06 17.62 1.48
CA LYS A 89 -5.90 18.30 2.77
C LYS A 89 -4.50 18.13 3.36
N TRP A 90 -3.96 16.91 3.35
CA TRP A 90 -2.72 16.60 4.08
C TRP A 90 -1.46 16.55 3.23
N LEU A 91 -1.58 16.30 1.92
CA LEU A 91 -0.42 16.14 1.04
C LEU A 91 -0.41 17.08 -0.18
N GLU A 92 -1.56 17.61 -0.63
CA GLU A 92 -1.65 18.41 -1.88
C GLU A 92 -2.13 19.86 -1.66
N SER A 93 -2.06 20.40 -0.45
CA SER A 93 -2.57 21.73 -0.08
C SER A 93 -1.47 22.81 0.01
N PHE A 94 -0.32 22.59 -0.61
CA PHE A 94 0.83 23.47 -0.47
C PHE A 94 0.90 24.54 -1.55
N VAL A 95 1.46 25.72 -1.22
CA VAL A 95 1.62 26.81 -2.19
C VAL A 95 3.11 27.11 -2.39
N LEU A 96 3.53 27.19 -3.65
CA LEU A 96 4.92 27.39 -4.08
C LEU A 96 5.23 28.77 -4.66
N GLU A 97 4.23 29.64 -4.82
CA GLU A 97 4.38 30.91 -5.54
C GLU A 97 3.59 32.04 -4.86
N ASP A 98 4.00 33.28 -5.13
CA ASP A 98 3.26 34.51 -4.81
C ASP A 98 2.03 34.70 -5.72
N LYS A 99 1.14 33.71 -5.79
CA LYS A 99 -0.09 33.78 -6.60
C LYS A 99 -1.16 34.71 -6.01
N LYS A 100 -0.80 35.55 -5.02
CA LYS A 100 -1.61 36.71 -4.64
C LYS A 100 -1.43 37.90 -5.59
N SER A 101 -0.39 37.89 -6.43
CA SER A 101 0.00 39.05 -7.25
C SER A 101 -0.60 39.07 -8.67
N ALA A 102 -1.33 38.04 -9.08
CA ALA A 102 -2.12 38.04 -10.31
C ALA A 102 -3.48 37.43 -9.98
N GLY A 103 -4.60 38.09 -10.31
CA GLY A 103 -5.98 37.71 -9.95
C GLY A 103 -6.49 36.37 -10.51
N ASP A 104 -5.59 35.43 -10.83
CA ASP A 104 -5.89 34.09 -11.28
C ASP A 104 -6.24 33.18 -10.09
N LYS A 105 -7.43 32.58 -10.17
CA LYS A 105 -7.85 31.52 -9.25
C LYS A 105 -6.80 30.42 -9.24
N ILE A 106 -6.17 30.20 -8.08
CA ILE A 106 -5.27 29.06 -7.86
C ILE A 106 -5.97 27.79 -8.34
N LYS A 107 -5.38 27.09 -9.32
CA LYS A 107 -5.80 25.72 -9.63
C LYS A 107 -5.63 24.92 -8.34
N THR A 108 -6.74 24.48 -7.76
CA THR A 108 -6.82 23.84 -6.44
C THR A 108 -6.04 22.53 -6.35
N ARG A 109 -5.63 21.96 -7.49
CA ARG A 109 -4.85 20.73 -7.57
C ARG A 109 -3.88 20.80 -8.74
N CYS A 110 -2.58 20.87 -8.45
CA CYS A 110 -1.54 20.69 -9.46
C CYS A 110 -0.27 20.10 -8.81
N PRO A 111 0.70 19.60 -9.60
CA PRO A 111 1.95 19.07 -9.05
C PRO A 111 2.67 20.06 -8.12
N ASN A 112 2.49 21.37 -8.33
CA ASN A 112 3.11 22.43 -7.51
C ASN A 112 2.44 22.61 -6.15
N THR A 113 1.36 21.87 -5.86
CA THR A 113 0.74 21.86 -4.54
C THR A 113 1.00 20.58 -3.75
N ASP A 114 1.73 19.61 -4.32
CA ASP A 114 2.00 18.32 -3.66
C ASP A 114 3.35 18.33 -2.91
N TRP A 115 3.31 17.99 -1.62
CA TRP A 115 4.50 17.79 -0.79
C TRP A 115 5.48 16.77 -1.39
N PHE A 116 4.95 15.70 -1.97
CA PHE A 116 5.76 14.65 -2.58
C PHE A 116 6.48 15.10 -3.85
N ARG A 117 6.32 16.36 -4.30
CA ARG A 117 7.12 16.91 -5.39
C ARG A 117 8.61 16.99 -5.05
N MET A 118 8.97 17.21 -3.79
CA MET A 118 10.38 17.28 -3.38
C MET A 118 11.03 15.90 -3.23
N PHE A 119 10.21 14.84 -3.11
CA PHE A 119 10.70 13.49 -2.91
C PHE A 119 10.73 12.75 -4.24
N HIS A 120 11.93 12.44 -4.73
CA HIS A 120 12.11 11.69 -5.97
C HIS A 120 12.50 10.26 -5.66
N VAL A 121 11.93 9.34 -6.43
CA VAL A 121 12.18 7.90 -6.31
C VAL A 121 12.41 7.38 -7.72
N ALA A 122 13.61 6.84 -7.96
CA ALA A 122 13.92 6.17 -9.20
C ALA A 122 13.28 4.78 -9.26
N ASP A 123 13.20 4.22 -10.46
CA ASP A 123 12.92 2.80 -10.65
C ASP A 123 14.00 1.94 -9.98
N ALA A 124 13.60 0.81 -9.40
CA ALA A 124 14.54 -0.13 -8.78
C ALA A 124 14.84 -1.31 -9.69
N TYR A 125 16.14 -1.58 -9.85
CA TYR A 125 16.65 -2.66 -10.68
C TYR A 125 17.35 -3.70 -9.80
N PRO A 126 17.34 -4.98 -10.20
CA PRO A 126 17.98 -6.02 -9.41
C PRO A 126 19.50 -5.85 -9.44
N VAL A 127 20.16 -6.07 -8.29
CA VAL A 127 21.63 -5.98 -8.16
C VAL A 127 22.32 -7.13 -8.89
N GLU A 128 21.70 -8.30 -8.85
CA GLU A 128 22.13 -9.50 -9.56
C GLU A 128 21.07 -9.95 -10.55
N LEU A 129 21.40 -10.88 -11.45
CA LEU A 129 20.39 -11.49 -12.31
C LEU A 129 19.34 -12.23 -11.46
N VAL A 130 18.10 -11.79 -11.52
CA VAL A 130 16.98 -12.40 -10.80
C VAL A 130 16.11 -13.19 -11.76
N GLU A 131 16.02 -14.50 -11.52
CA GLU A 131 15.01 -15.35 -12.15
C GLU A 131 13.69 -15.21 -11.40
N THR A 132 12.64 -14.76 -12.10
CA THR A 132 11.30 -14.68 -11.51
C THR A 132 10.74 -16.08 -11.26
N ILE A 133 9.77 -16.17 -10.37
CA ILE A 133 9.05 -17.42 -10.12
C ILE A 133 7.56 -17.28 -10.41
N LEU A 134 6.98 -18.32 -11.01
CA LEU A 134 5.55 -18.45 -11.22
C LEU A 134 4.94 -19.28 -10.10
N ILE A 135 4.07 -18.68 -9.29
CA ILE A 135 3.49 -19.29 -8.08
C ILE A 135 1.95 -19.31 -8.10
N PRO A 136 1.30 -20.34 -7.52
CA PRO A 136 -0.14 -20.39 -7.31
C PRO A 136 -0.51 -19.66 -6.01
N VAL A 137 -1.28 -18.58 -6.13
CA VAL A 137 -1.73 -17.78 -4.99
C VAL A 137 -3.16 -18.15 -4.60
N ASN A 138 -3.33 -18.52 -3.32
CA ASN A 138 -4.61 -18.81 -2.71
C ASN A 138 -5.21 -17.58 -2.03
N ILE A 139 -6.53 -17.57 -1.86
CA ILE A 139 -7.24 -16.52 -1.10
C ILE A 139 -7.72 -17.10 0.22
N LEU A 140 -7.00 -16.82 1.30
CA LEU A 140 -7.39 -17.15 2.67
C LEU A 140 -8.48 -16.18 3.15
N LYS A 141 -9.52 -16.69 3.82
CA LYS A 141 -10.61 -15.91 4.41
C LYS A 141 -10.78 -16.25 5.88
N LYS A 142 -11.06 -15.23 6.70
CA LYS A 142 -11.51 -15.38 8.08
C LYS A 142 -13.04 -15.47 8.10
N GLU A 143 -13.59 -16.50 8.72
CA GLU A 143 -15.02 -16.73 8.93
C GLU A 143 -15.30 -16.94 10.42
N THR A 144 -16.58 -16.93 10.82
CA THR A 144 -16.97 -17.09 12.24
C THR A 144 -16.53 -18.45 12.80
N SER A 145 -16.52 -19.51 11.96
CA SER A 145 -16.10 -20.86 12.32
C SER A 145 -14.59 -21.10 12.18
N GLY A 146 -13.80 -20.10 11.80
CA GLY A 146 -12.34 -20.22 11.65
C GLY A 146 -11.84 -19.73 10.29
N TRP A 147 -11.01 -20.55 9.64
CA TRP A 147 -10.28 -20.17 8.43
C TRP A 147 -10.68 -21.03 7.24
N LYS A 148 -10.85 -20.42 6.07
CA LYS A 148 -11.19 -21.13 4.85
C LYS A 148 -10.53 -20.52 3.63
N TYR A 149 -10.05 -21.35 2.72
CA TYR A 149 -9.64 -20.91 1.38
C TYR A 149 -10.87 -20.68 0.50
N LYS A 150 -10.87 -19.58 -0.27
CA LYS A 150 -11.90 -19.34 -1.27
C LYS A 150 -11.92 -20.52 -2.26
N THR A 151 -13.09 -21.05 -2.56
CA THR A 151 -13.30 -22.08 -3.59
C THR A 151 -14.14 -21.55 -4.73
N GLU A 152 -14.07 -22.20 -5.89
CA GLU A 152 -14.98 -22.00 -7.01
C GLU A 152 -16.13 -23.00 -6.90
N SER A 153 -17.39 -22.54 -6.76
CA SER A 153 -18.63 -23.34 -6.83
C SER A 153 -18.56 -24.75 -6.21
N ALA A 154 -18.25 -24.84 -4.91
CA ALA A 154 -18.08 -26.09 -4.13
C ALA A 154 -16.93 -27.03 -4.60
N GLY A 155 -16.12 -26.60 -5.55
CA GLY A 155 -14.94 -27.31 -6.04
C GLY A 155 -13.64 -26.87 -5.36
N PRO A 156 -12.49 -26.94 -6.07
CA PRO A 156 -11.16 -26.67 -5.51
C PRO A 156 -10.99 -25.22 -5.04
N PRO A 157 -9.93 -24.93 -4.27
CA PRO A 157 -9.53 -23.56 -3.97
C PRO A 157 -9.34 -22.73 -5.25
N THR A 158 -9.82 -21.48 -5.22
CA THR A 158 -9.56 -20.46 -6.24
C THR A 158 -8.07 -20.12 -6.19
N ILE A 159 -7.37 -20.41 -7.29
CA ILE A 159 -5.94 -20.12 -7.46
C ILE A 159 -5.77 -18.99 -8.46
N ILE A 160 -4.88 -18.05 -8.14
CA ILE A 160 -4.42 -17.01 -9.07
C ILE A 160 -2.94 -17.24 -9.31
N TRP A 161 -2.56 -17.53 -10.55
CA TRP A 161 -1.16 -17.65 -10.91
C TRP A 161 -0.55 -16.27 -11.13
N ILE A 162 0.59 -16.02 -10.48
CA ILE A 162 1.34 -14.78 -10.63
C ILE A 162 2.82 -15.08 -10.83
N GLU A 163 3.45 -14.30 -11.69
CA GLU A 163 4.89 -14.18 -11.76
C GLU A 163 5.34 -13.16 -10.71
N CYS A 164 6.34 -13.51 -9.90
CA CYS A 164 6.85 -12.64 -8.85
C CYS A 164 8.36 -12.77 -8.65
N ILE A 165 8.92 -11.78 -7.97
CA ILE A 165 10.30 -11.79 -7.49
C ILE A 165 10.42 -12.82 -6.34
N PRO A 166 11.38 -13.76 -6.38
CA PRO A 166 11.62 -14.69 -5.28
C PRO A 166 12.15 -13.97 -4.03
N ALA A 167 11.92 -14.55 -2.86
CA ALA A 167 12.49 -14.03 -1.61
C ALA A 167 14.02 -14.05 -1.66
N GLY A 168 14.66 -13.03 -1.08
CA GLY A 168 16.11 -12.88 -1.06
C GLY A 168 16.70 -12.09 -2.23
N ALA A 169 15.91 -11.79 -3.27
CA ALA A 169 16.36 -10.92 -4.35
C ALA A 169 16.59 -9.48 -3.85
N ILE A 170 17.70 -8.88 -4.25
CA ILE A 170 18.10 -7.53 -3.86
C ILE A 170 17.89 -6.58 -5.05
N PHE A 171 17.21 -5.46 -4.78
CA PHE A 171 16.96 -4.40 -5.75
C PHE A 171 17.53 -3.10 -5.22
N GLU A 172 18.19 -2.34 -6.09
CA GLU A 172 18.77 -1.04 -5.77
C GLU A 172 18.01 0.07 -6.50
N PHE A 173 17.83 1.21 -5.82
CA PHE A 173 17.26 2.42 -6.38
C PHE A 173 17.74 3.64 -5.60
N ASN A 174 17.60 4.80 -6.25
CA ASN A 174 17.96 6.08 -5.66
C ASN A 174 16.71 6.84 -5.20
N ILE A 175 16.80 7.41 -4.00
CA ILE A 175 15.86 8.42 -3.49
C ILE A 175 16.59 9.75 -3.30
N SER A 176 15.91 10.85 -3.62
CA SER A 176 16.47 12.18 -3.41
C SER A 176 15.43 13.16 -2.89
N TRP A 177 15.91 14.21 -2.22
CA TRP A 177 15.10 15.24 -1.60
C TRP A 177 15.51 16.63 -2.11
N ASP A 178 14.58 17.34 -2.74
CA ASP A 178 14.79 18.70 -3.22
C ASP A 178 14.74 19.71 -2.06
N LYS A 179 15.93 20.04 -1.54
CA LYS A 179 16.10 21.01 -0.44
C LYS A 179 15.68 22.42 -0.84
N LYS A 180 15.94 22.84 -2.08
CA LYS A 180 15.61 24.19 -2.53
C LYS A 180 14.10 24.37 -2.54
N LEU A 181 13.39 23.38 -3.09
CA LEU A 181 11.94 23.37 -3.11
C LEU A 181 11.37 23.31 -1.68
N PHE A 182 11.96 22.51 -0.79
CA PHE A 182 11.57 22.48 0.63
C PHE A 182 11.66 23.85 1.32
N ASP A 183 12.74 24.59 1.07
CA ASP A 183 12.91 25.92 1.63
C ASP A 183 11.93 26.94 1.02
N GLU A 184 11.55 26.79 -0.24
CA GLU A 184 10.47 27.57 -0.86
C GLU A 184 9.12 27.29 -0.18
N PHE A 185 8.76 26.02 0.05
CA PHE A 185 7.52 25.67 0.76
C PHE A 185 7.45 26.29 2.17
N LYS A 186 8.58 26.34 2.91
CA LYS A 186 8.62 26.96 4.23
C LYS A 186 8.34 28.46 4.18
N LYS A 187 8.94 29.17 3.21
CA LYS A 187 8.79 30.62 3.05
C LYS A 187 7.34 31.04 2.88
N TRP A 188 6.54 30.21 2.21
CA TRP A 188 5.13 30.50 1.93
C TRP A 188 4.15 30.13 3.05
N GLY A 189 4.63 29.89 4.28
CA GLY A 189 3.78 29.70 5.46
C GLY A 189 2.99 28.38 5.48
N ASN A 190 3.40 27.41 4.66
CA ASN A 190 2.79 26.08 4.66
C ASN A 190 2.97 25.40 6.02
N LYS A 191 1.89 24.79 6.54
CA LYS A 191 1.94 24.01 7.80
C LYS A 191 2.61 22.66 7.56
N ILE A 192 3.94 22.64 7.54
CA ILE A 192 4.75 21.45 7.27
C ILE A 192 5.17 20.70 8.55
N ASN A 193 4.77 21.16 9.73
CA ASN A 193 5.31 20.64 11.00
C ASN A 193 5.02 19.15 11.23
N SER A 194 3.95 18.63 10.63
CA SER A 194 3.55 17.21 10.71
C SER A 194 4.07 16.36 9.55
N LEU A 195 4.80 16.94 8.60
CA LEU A 195 5.33 16.25 7.43
C LEU A 195 6.83 15.94 7.59
N PRO A 196 7.31 14.86 6.94
CA PRO A 196 8.73 14.55 6.89
C PRO A 196 9.54 15.69 6.25
N LYS A 197 10.66 16.03 6.88
CA LYS A 197 11.54 17.15 6.48
C LYS A 197 12.80 16.72 5.73
N ASN A 198 13.08 15.41 5.71
CA ASN A 198 14.27 14.80 5.14
C ASN A 198 14.00 13.32 4.84
N LEU A 199 14.98 12.65 4.23
CA LEU A 199 14.88 11.24 3.85
C LEU A 199 14.73 10.31 5.08
N ASP A 200 15.43 10.59 6.17
CA ASP A 200 15.39 9.76 7.38
C ASP A 200 13.99 9.72 8.01
N GLU A 201 13.29 10.86 8.05
CA GLU A 201 11.91 10.95 8.53
C GLU A 201 10.92 10.22 7.60
N ILE A 202 11.19 10.16 6.29
CA ILE A 202 10.39 9.38 5.33
C ILE A 202 10.60 7.89 5.56
N LEU A 203 11.85 7.43 5.66
CA LEU A 203 12.19 6.03 5.93
C LEU A 203 11.65 5.57 7.29
N SER A 204 11.75 6.43 8.29
CA SER A 204 11.15 6.21 9.62
C SER A 204 9.63 6.12 9.54
N SER A 205 8.99 6.90 8.66
CA SER A 205 7.55 6.80 8.44
C SER A 205 7.16 5.47 7.80
N VAL A 206 7.93 4.98 6.83
CA VAL A 206 7.73 3.66 6.22
C VAL A 206 7.87 2.56 7.26
N SER A 207 8.94 2.57 8.05
CA SER A 207 9.18 1.56 9.09
C SER A 207 8.06 1.52 10.14
N ARG A 208 7.61 2.69 10.63
CA ARG A 208 6.50 2.77 11.60
C ARG A 208 5.18 2.25 11.02
N TRP A 209 4.85 2.67 9.80
CA TRP A 209 3.63 2.21 9.12
C TRP A 209 3.68 0.70 8.86
N ALA A 210 4.81 0.17 8.38
CA ALA A 210 4.97 -1.26 8.13
C ALA A 210 4.87 -2.06 9.42
N GLY A 211 5.42 -1.56 10.53
CA GLY A 211 5.28 -2.16 11.86
C GLY A 211 3.82 -2.27 12.31
N ASP A 212 3.02 -1.22 12.11
CA ASP A 212 1.58 -1.24 12.41
C ASP A 212 0.82 -2.22 11.51
N VAL A 213 1.11 -2.23 10.20
CA VAL A 213 0.52 -3.20 9.26
C VAL A 213 0.91 -4.62 9.68
N HIS A 214 2.16 -4.84 10.03
CA HIS A 214 2.68 -6.14 10.46
C HIS A 214 1.96 -6.63 11.73
N GLY A 215 1.83 -5.77 12.75
CA GLY A 215 1.07 -6.06 13.96
C GLY A 215 -0.39 -6.40 13.64
N PHE A 216 -1.04 -5.56 12.83
CA PHE A 216 -2.43 -5.80 12.41
C PHE A 216 -2.62 -7.14 11.68
N GLU A 217 -1.68 -7.53 10.82
CA GLU A 217 -1.74 -8.80 10.10
C GLU A 217 -1.44 -10.01 10.99
N LYS A 218 -0.50 -9.85 11.94
CA LYS A 218 -0.21 -10.85 12.97
C LYS A 218 -1.47 -11.15 13.80
N ASP A 219 -2.15 -10.12 14.28
CA ASP A 219 -3.40 -10.23 15.04
C ASP A 219 -4.54 -10.80 14.19
N PHE A 220 -4.64 -10.38 12.92
CA PHE A 220 -5.61 -10.95 12.00
C PHE A 220 -5.45 -12.47 11.90
N SER A 221 -4.19 -12.93 11.74
CA SER A 221 -3.80 -14.33 11.53
C SER A 221 -3.80 -15.20 12.79
N GLU A 222 -4.22 -14.68 13.95
CA GLU A 222 -4.22 -15.42 15.21
C GLU A 222 -4.87 -16.82 15.07
N LYS A 223 -4.20 -17.83 15.63
CA LYS A 223 -4.62 -19.26 15.59
C LYS A 223 -4.61 -19.87 14.18
N HIS A 224 -3.99 -19.22 13.20
CA HIS A 224 -3.72 -19.76 11.86
C HIS A 224 -2.22 -19.98 11.64
N GLU A 225 -1.85 -20.91 10.77
CA GLU A 225 -0.44 -21.18 10.43
C GLU A 225 0.30 -19.95 9.86
N LEU A 226 -0.44 -19.05 9.21
CA LEU A 226 0.07 -17.76 8.71
C LEU A 226 0.70 -16.91 9.83
N GLN A 227 0.22 -17.04 11.07
CA GLN A 227 0.76 -16.31 12.21
C GLN A 227 2.24 -16.62 12.46
N LYS A 228 2.65 -17.86 12.19
CA LYS A 228 4.06 -18.29 12.35
C LYS A 228 4.99 -17.46 11.47
N TRP A 229 4.57 -17.16 10.24
CA TRP A 229 5.35 -16.29 9.36
C TRP A 229 5.54 -14.90 9.98
N TYR A 230 4.48 -14.28 10.49
CA TYR A 230 4.55 -12.97 11.15
C TYR A 230 5.23 -12.97 12.53
N GLN A 231 5.38 -14.14 13.16
CA GLN A 231 6.15 -14.27 14.41
C GLN A 231 7.65 -14.37 14.14
N ASN A 232 8.01 -15.00 13.02
CA ASN A 232 9.41 -15.33 12.71
C ASN A 232 10.09 -14.31 11.78
N ASN A 233 9.35 -13.32 11.27
CA ASN A 233 9.86 -12.31 10.34
C ASN A 233 9.55 -10.91 10.85
N THR A 234 10.44 -9.95 10.58
CA THR A 234 10.29 -8.54 10.96
C THR A 234 10.49 -7.61 9.75
N PRO A 235 9.66 -7.73 8.70
CA PRO A 235 9.77 -6.86 7.53
C PRO A 235 9.38 -5.41 7.87
N ASN A 236 10.01 -4.44 7.22
CA ASN A 236 9.74 -3.00 7.39
C ASN A 236 9.18 -2.34 6.11
N PHE A 237 8.86 -3.12 5.08
CA PHE A 237 8.34 -2.62 3.81
C PHE A 237 7.28 -3.56 3.23
N ARG A 238 6.20 -3.01 2.65
CA ARG A 238 5.17 -3.81 1.97
C ARG A 238 4.70 -3.17 0.67
N ILE A 239 4.72 -3.92 -0.42
CA ILE A 239 4.42 -3.43 -1.77
C ILE A 239 3.71 -4.47 -2.65
N GLY A 240 3.12 -4.00 -3.73
CA GLY A 240 2.71 -4.84 -4.84
C GLY A 240 1.41 -5.61 -4.60
N PHE A 241 1.22 -6.67 -5.38
CA PHE A 241 -0.04 -7.38 -5.48
C PHE A 241 -0.52 -7.84 -4.09
N GLY A 242 0.32 -8.36 -3.20
CA GLY A 242 -0.07 -8.90 -1.90
C GLY A 242 -0.63 -7.91 -0.85
N SER A 243 -0.40 -6.62 -1.03
CA SER A 243 -0.51 -5.60 0.02
C SER A 243 -1.94 -5.33 0.54
N GLY A 244 -2.92 -5.27 -0.37
CA GLY A 244 -4.35 -5.16 -0.01
C GLY A 244 -4.73 -3.88 0.76
N MET A 245 -6.00 -3.82 1.20
CA MET A 245 -6.60 -2.60 1.78
C MET A 245 -5.85 -2.05 3.00
N THR A 246 -5.34 -2.92 3.87
CA THR A 246 -4.61 -2.55 5.10
C THR A 246 -3.32 -1.80 4.80
N SER A 247 -2.70 -2.09 3.66
CA SER A 247 -1.39 -1.55 3.30
C SER A 247 -1.46 -0.44 2.25
N THR A 248 -2.58 -0.30 1.54
CA THR A 248 -2.73 0.71 0.48
C THR A 248 -3.65 1.87 0.89
N THR A 249 -4.18 1.86 2.12
CA THR A 249 -5.12 2.86 2.62
C THR A 249 -4.92 3.12 4.11
N ILE A 250 -5.67 4.08 4.66
CA ILE A 250 -5.67 4.40 6.09
C ILE A 250 -6.56 3.47 6.93
N ALA A 251 -7.01 2.35 6.36
CA ALA A 251 -8.06 1.49 6.93
C ALA A 251 -7.81 1.06 8.38
N ILE A 252 -6.55 0.81 8.76
CA ILE A 252 -6.17 0.38 10.12
C ILE A 252 -6.54 1.45 11.16
N LEU A 253 -6.56 2.73 10.78
CA LEU A 253 -6.92 3.83 11.68
C LEU A 253 -8.43 3.94 11.92
N LEU A 254 -9.26 3.37 11.06
CA LEU A 254 -10.71 3.41 11.20
C LEU A 254 -11.16 2.29 12.14
N ASP A 255 -12.21 2.55 12.92
CA ASP A 255 -12.90 1.48 13.65
C ASP A 255 -13.44 0.40 12.68
N GLU A 256 -13.73 -0.79 13.22
CA GLU A 256 -14.14 -1.93 12.40
C GLU A 256 -15.45 -1.67 11.65
N GLU A 257 -16.42 -0.98 12.25
CA GLU A 257 -17.72 -0.71 11.65
C GLU A 257 -17.59 0.24 10.46
N LEU A 258 -16.84 1.33 10.60
CA LEU A 258 -16.56 2.23 9.50
C LEU A 258 -15.73 1.54 8.42
N ARG A 259 -14.76 0.70 8.79
CA ARG A 259 -13.96 -0.05 7.82
C ARG A 259 -14.82 -1.04 7.01
N LYS A 260 -15.80 -1.69 7.65
CA LYS A 260 -16.81 -2.52 6.96
C LYS A 260 -17.63 -1.68 5.98
N LYS A 261 -18.10 -0.50 6.38
CA LYS A 261 -18.82 0.43 5.49
C LYS A 261 -17.98 0.83 4.29
N VAL A 262 -16.71 1.24 4.49
CA VAL A 262 -15.77 1.58 3.41
C VAL A 262 -15.59 0.40 2.46
N ARG A 263 -15.34 -0.81 2.98
CA ARG A 263 -15.21 -2.01 2.14
C ARG A 263 -16.48 -2.29 1.34
N ASN A 264 -17.65 -2.21 1.97
CA ASN A 264 -18.93 -2.50 1.33
C ASN A 264 -19.28 -1.47 0.26
N TYR A 265 -18.83 -0.22 0.44
CA TYR A 265 -19.01 0.85 -0.52
C TYR A 265 -18.01 0.80 -1.68
N ALA A 266 -16.71 0.90 -1.37
CA ALA A 266 -15.66 1.03 -2.37
C ALA A 266 -15.25 -0.30 -3.01
N GLY A 267 -15.36 -1.41 -2.27
CA GLY A 267 -15.02 -2.75 -2.72
C GLY A 267 -16.24 -3.62 -3.00
N LEU A 268 -16.10 -4.91 -2.68
CA LEU A 268 -17.18 -5.88 -2.76
C LEU A 268 -17.93 -5.91 -1.43
N ASN A 269 -19.26 -5.75 -1.49
CA ASN A 269 -20.11 -5.85 -0.31
C ASN A 269 -20.05 -7.26 0.31
N LYS A 270 -19.73 -7.33 1.60
CA LYS A 270 -19.65 -8.57 2.39
C LYS A 270 -20.44 -8.48 3.70
N GLY A 271 -21.42 -7.57 3.79
CA GLY A 271 -22.25 -7.38 4.97
C GLY A 271 -21.41 -7.09 6.21
N ASP A 272 -21.66 -7.84 7.28
CA ASP A 272 -21.06 -7.61 8.60
C ASP A 272 -19.77 -8.38 8.87
N ALA A 273 -19.26 -9.12 7.87
CA ALA A 273 -17.99 -9.82 8.01
C ALA A 273 -16.87 -8.83 8.36
N THR A 274 -15.84 -9.27 9.09
CA THR A 274 -14.66 -8.44 9.41
C THR A 274 -14.01 -7.84 8.17
N ALA A 275 -13.51 -6.61 8.29
CA ALA A 275 -12.85 -5.90 7.20
C ALA A 275 -11.35 -5.67 7.48
N PRO A 276 -10.45 -5.99 6.53
CA PRO A 276 -10.66 -6.83 5.35
C PRO A 276 -10.74 -8.33 5.69
N LYS A 277 -11.69 -9.06 5.05
CA LYS A 277 -11.98 -10.48 5.32
C LYS A 277 -10.90 -11.45 4.83
N SER A 278 -10.14 -11.07 3.79
CA SER A 278 -9.32 -12.01 3.03
C SER A 278 -7.86 -11.58 2.88
N ARG A 279 -6.96 -12.55 2.69
CA ARG A 279 -5.55 -12.36 2.34
C ARG A 279 -5.16 -13.25 1.16
N ARG A 280 -4.21 -12.76 0.36
CA ARG A 280 -3.56 -13.52 -0.68
C ARG A 280 -2.31 -14.14 -0.10
N VAL A 281 -2.19 -15.46 -0.21
CA VAL A 281 -1.12 -16.24 0.38
C VAL A 281 -0.63 -17.30 -0.60
N TRP A 282 0.66 -17.58 -0.55
CA TRP A 282 1.26 -18.72 -1.24
C TRP A 282 1.40 -19.87 -0.25
N LEU A 283 1.06 -21.09 -0.69
CA LEU A 283 1.25 -22.30 0.09
C LEU A 283 2.49 -23.00 -0.44
N GLN A 284 3.53 -23.09 0.39
CA GLN A 284 4.81 -23.71 0.05
C GLN A 284 5.25 -24.61 1.19
N ASP A 285 5.47 -25.90 0.93
CA ASP A 285 6.08 -26.86 1.88
C ASP A 285 5.50 -26.79 3.30
N ASN A 286 4.15 -26.78 3.41
CA ASN A 286 3.38 -26.63 4.65
C ASN A 286 3.52 -25.26 5.38
N ALA A 287 4.07 -24.26 4.71
CA ALA A 287 4.08 -22.87 5.15
C ALA A 287 3.05 -22.03 4.38
N VAL A 288 2.45 -21.07 5.08
CA VAL A 288 1.56 -20.06 4.49
C VAL A 288 2.32 -18.74 4.43
N ILE A 289 2.70 -18.33 3.22
CA ILE A 289 3.57 -17.18 2.99
C ILE A 289 2.73 -15.99 2.49
N PRO A 290 2.72 -14.85 3.22
CA PRO A 290 2.11 -13.63 2.72
C PRO A 290 2.98 -12.98 1.64
N LEU A 291 2.33 -12.29 0.70
CA LEU A 291 3.01 -11.67 -0.43
C LEU A 291 3.37 -10.20 -0.17
N GLY A 292 4.46 -9.77 -0.79
CA GLY A 292 4.82 -8.35 -0.95
C GLY A 292 5.57 -7.73 0.22
N TRP A 293 6.04 -8.52 1.18
CA TRP A 293 6.89 -8.04 2.27
C TRP A 293 8.37 -7.99 1.84
N ALA A 294 9.08 -6.96 2.26
CA ALA A 294 10.51 -6.78 2.02
C ALA A 294 11.16 -6.02 3.19
N THR A 295 12.48 -5.88 3.10
CA THR A 295 13.27 -4.97 3.92
C THR A 295 13.86 -3.87 3.05
N ILE A 296 13.75 -2.62 3.50
CA ILE A 296 14.31 -1.41 2.88
C ILE A 296 15.26 -0.72 3.86
#